data_AF-A0A7C7D6Q5-F1
#
_entry.id   AF-A0A7C7D6Q5-F1
#
_cell.length_a   1.000
_cell.length_b   1.000
_cell.length_c   1.000
_cell.angle_alpha   90.00
_cell.angle_beta   90.00
_cell.angle_gamma   90.00
#
_symmetry.space_group_name_H-M   'P 1'
#
loop_
_entity.id
_entity.type
_entity.pdbx_description
1 polymer ?
#
loop_
_entity_poly.entity_id
_entity_poly.type
_entity_poly.pdbx_seq_one_letter_code
_entity_poly.pdbx_strand_id
1 'polypeptide(L)'
;DALGLTITRLGGEDRYDTALEIAKQFGTENPYAAIAVATGENYPDALTGAVLAAKHNAPLILVRKNKVKDTVTEYLNPLGLEKATIFGGTGVVVDEIFRK
;
A
#
# COMPACT_ATOMS: atom_id res chain seq x y z
N ASP A 1 1.99 31.45 -1.92
CA ASP A 1 2.94 31.12 -0.85
C ASP A 1 4.38 31.23 -1.31
N ALA A 2 5.28 31.67 -0.42
CA ALA A 2 6.56 32.33 -0.68
C ALA A 2 7.66 31.52 -1.43
N LEU A 3 7.36 30.32 -1.92
CA LEU A 3 8.29 29.47 -2.70
C LEU A 3 7.79 29.13 -4.12
N GLY A 4 6.59 29.60 -4.51
CA GLY A 4 6.02 29.29 -5.83
C GLY A 4 5.69 27.80 -6.06
N LEU A 5 5.58 27.02 -4.98
CA LEU A 5 5.31 25.58 -5.03
C LEU A 5 3.81 25.29 -5.07
N THR A 6 3.44 24.29 -5.85
CA THR A 6 2.13 23.64 -5.74
C THR A 6 2.17 22.62 -4.62
N ILE A 7 1.30 22.78 -3.62
CA ILE A 7 1.22 21.85 -2.48
C ILE A 7 0.12 20.84 -2.76
N THR A 8 0.50 19.57 -2.84
CA THR A 8 -0.44 18.45 -2.86
C THR A 8 -0.36 17.71 -1.54
N ARG A 9 -1.50 17.58 -0.84
CA ARG A 9 -1.60 16.75 0.36
C ARG A 9 -2.13 15.37 -0.03
N LEU A 10 -1.38 14.33 0.33
CA LEU A 10 -1.81 12.94 0.23
C LEU A 10 -2.10 12.44 1.63
N GLY A 11 -3.37 12.13 1.91
CA GLY A 11 -3.79 11.69 3.23
C GLY A 11 -5.28 11.37 3.28
N GLY A 12 -5.64 10.44 4.16
CA GLY A 12 -7.02 10.02 4.39
C GLY A 12 -7.38 10.00 5.87
N GLU A 13 -8.49 9.36 6.22
CA GLU A 13 -9.02 9.35 7.59
C GLU A 13 -8.10 8.59 8.56
N ASP A 14 -7.39 7.58 8.04
CA ASP A 14 -6.45 6.78 8.80
C ASP A 14 -5.17 6.48 7.99
N ARG A 15 -4.28 5.69 8.60
CA ARG A 15 -3.01 5.27 7.99
C ARG A 15 -3.20 4.38 6.76
N TYR A 16 -4.31 3.63 6.68
CA TYR A 16 -4.61 2.73 5.57
C TYR A 16 -5.09 3.56 4.36
N ASP A 17 -5.95 4.56 4.59
CA ASP A 17 -6.38 5.48 3.52
C ASP A 17 -5.24 6.38 3.06
N THR A 18 -4.41 6.86 3.98
CA THR A 18 -3.22 7.66 3.60
C THR A 18 -2.29 6.85 2.71
N ALA A 19 -2.02 5.58 3.05
CA ALA A 19 -1.23 4.68 2.20
C ALA A 19 -1.90 4.46 0.83
N LEU A 20 -3.24 4.34 0.79
CA LEU A 20 -4.00 4.22 -0.44
C LEU A 20 -3.92 5.48 -1.32
N GLU A 21 -4.02 6.68 -0.74
CA GLU A 21 -3.89 7.95 -1.49
C GLU A 21 -2.48 8.12 -2.08
N ILE A 22 -1.45 7.66 -1.36
CA ILE A 22 -0.09 7.58 -1.90
C ILE A 22 -0.04 6.56 -3.05
N ALA A 23 -0.60 5.37 -2.86
CA ALA A 23 -0.64 4.33 -3.90
C ALA A 23 -1.41 4.76 -5.16
N LYS A 24 -2.35 5.69 -5.07
CA LYS A 24 -3.03 6.26 -6.24
C LYS A 24 -2.13 7.16 -7.09
N GLN A 25 -1.10 7.78 -6.52
CA GLN A 25 -0.16 8.65 -7.27
C GLN A 25 0.75 7.90 -8.21
N PHE A 26 0.91 6.61 -7.93
CA PHE A 26 1.58 5.67 -8.78
C PHE A 26 0.73 5.48 -10.08
N GLY A 27 -0.59 5.72 -10.08
CA GLY A 27 -1.40 5.81 -11.30
C GLY A 27 -1.91 4.47 -11.82
N THR A 28 -2.93 4.54 -12.67
CA THR A 28 -3.69 3.37 -13.18
C THR A 28 -3.46 3.09 -14.66
N GLU A 29 -2.81 4.00 -15.39
CA GLU A 29 -2.57 3.87 -16.84
C GLU A 29 -1.45 2.88 -17.18
N ASN A 30 -0.58 2.60 -16.21
CA ASN A 30 0.34 1.47 -16.22
C ASN A 30 0.27 0.81 -14.84
N PRO A 31 -0.75 -0.03 -14.59
CA PRO A 31 -0.97 -0.63 -13.29
C PRO A 31 0.28 -1.43 -12.91
N TYR A 32 0.71 -1.24 -11.66
CA TYR A 32 1.84 -1.97 -11.11
C TYR A 32 1.57 -3.46 -11.20
N ALA A 33 2.50 -4.20 -11.80
CA ALA A 33 2.42 -5.66 -11.81
C ALA A 33 2.51 -6.25 -10.38
N ALA A 34 3.01 -5.47 -9.42
CA ALA A 34 3.19 -5.90 -8.04
C ALA A 34 2.91 -4.79 -7.02
N ILE A 35 2.49 -5.20 -5.83
CA ILE A 35 2.41 -4.33 -4.65
C ILE A 35 3.31 -4.86 -3.53
N ALA A 36 3.72 -3.95 -2.64
CA ALA A 36 4.26 -4.30 -1.34
C ALA A 36 3.16 -4.20 -0.27
N VAL A 37 3.20 -5.08 0.73
CA VAL A 37 2.21 -5.13 1.81
C VAL A 37 2.93 -5.22 3.14
N ALA A 38 2.51 -4.44 4.13
CA ALA A 38 2.93 -4.58 5.52
C ALA A 38 1.76 -4.34 6.48
N THR A 39 1.92 -4.75 7.74
CA THR A 39 0.95 -4.39 8.77
C THR A 39 0.93 -2.88 8.99
N GLY A 40 -0.27 -2.30 9.13
CA GLY A 40 -0.43 -0.93 9.60
C GLY A 40 -0.40 -0.82 11.12
N GLU A 41 -0.36 -1.92 11.88
CA GLU A 41 -0.47 -1.91 13.35
C GLU A 41 0.86 -1.58 14.04
N ASN A 42 1.98 -1.77 13.35
CA ASN A 42 3.32 -1.32 13.74
C ASN A 42 4.11 -0.89 12.49
N TYR A 43 5.30 -0.33 12.65
CA TYR A 43 6.06 0.32 11.56
C TYR A 43 7.33 -0.38 11.03
N PRO A 44 8.05 -1.28 11.75
CA PRO A 44 9.37 -1.76 11.29
C PRO A 44 9.36 -2.45 9.91
N ASP A 45 8.36 -3.29 9.66
CA ASP A 45 8.22 -4.02 8.40
C ASP A 45 7.89 -3.06 7.24
N ALA A 46 7.00 -2.11 7.48
CA ALA A 46 6.66 -1.06 6.51
C ALA A 46 7.87 -0.18 6.18
N LEU A 47 8.65 0.21 7.20
CA LEU A 47 9.82 1.07 7.05
C LEU A 47 10.89 0.44 6.15
N THR A 48 11.21 -0.83 6.42
CA THR A 48 12.22 -1.56 5.63
C THR A 48 11.68 -2.03 4.29
N GLY A 49 10.43 -2.49 4.25
CA GLY A 49 9.75 -2.94 3.03
C GLY A 49 9.53 -1.83 2.00
N ALA A 50 9.33 -0.58 2.44
CA ALA A 50 9.22 0.57 1.55
C ALA A 50 10.46 0.76 0.66
N VAL A 51 11.65 0.43 1.16
CA VAL A 51 12.90 0.52 0.38
C VAL A 51 12.89 -0.46 -0.79
N LEU A 52 12.45 -1.70 -0.55
CA LEU A 52 12.33 -2.69 -1.62
C LEU A 52 11.19 -2.35 -2.58
N ALA A 53 10.06 -1.85 -2.06
CA ALA A 53 8.93 -1.39 -2.86
C ALA A 53 9.36 -0.30 -3.85
N ALA A 54 10.11 0.70 -3.38
CA ALA A 54 10.67 1.77 -4.20
C ALA A 54 11.59 1.24 -5.31
N LYS A 55 12.44 0.25 -5.02
CA LYS A 55 13.31 -0.40 -6.04
C LYS A 55 12.50 -1.04 -7.17
N HIS A 56 11.30 -1.52 -6.88
CA HIS A 56 10.41 -2.16 -7.85
C HIS A 56 9.33 -1.21 -8.40
N ASN A 57 9.41 0.09 -8.11
CA ASN A 57 8.35 1.05 -8.41
C ASN A 57 6.97 0.60 -7.88
N ALA A 58 6.90 -0.21 -6.84
CA ALA A 58 5.65 -0.71 -6.28
C ALA A 58 5.17 0.19 -5.13
N PRO A 59 3.85 0.45 -5.01
CA PRO A 59 3.32 1.09 -3.83
C PRO A 59 3.35 0.14 -2.62
N LEU A 60 3.51 0.72 -1.42
CA LEU A 60 3.36 0.00 -0.15
C LEU A 60 1.94 0.21 0.38
N ILE A 61 1.20 -0.89 0.50
CA ILE A 61 -0.14 -0.94 1.07
C ILE A 61 -0.04 -1.39 2.53
N LEU A 62 -0.79 -0.71 3.40
CA LEU A 62 -0.93 -1.13 4.79
C LEU A 62 -2.21 -1.94 4.97
N VAL A 63 -2.15 -2.99 5.78
CA VAL A 63 -3.30 -3.84 6.11
C VAL A 63 -3.38 -4.10 7.61
N ARG A 64 -4.55 -4.50 8.11
CA ARG A 64 -4.67 -5.07 9.46
C ARG A 64 -4.28 -6.53 9.42
N LYS A 65 -3.95 -7.10 10.58
CA LYS A 65 -3.56 -8.51 10.70
C LYS A 65 -4.46 -9.47 9.93
N ASN A 66 -5.77 -9.33 10.05
CA ASN A 66 -6.76 -10.22 9.49
C ASN A 66 -7.79 -9.52 8.58
N LYS A 67 -7.50 -8.29 8.13
CA LYS A 67 -8.43 -7.57 7.25
C LYS A 67 -7.71 -6.58 6.34
N VAL A 68 -8.08 -6.58 5.06
CA VAL A 68 -7.83 -5.47 4.12
C VAL A 68 -9.01 -4.51 4.22
N LYS A 69 -8.74 -3.19 4.29
CA LYS A 69 -9.81 -2.18 4.31
C LYS A 69 -10.56 -2.23 2.98
N ASP A 70 -11.88 -2.09 3.02
CA ASP A 70 -12.74 -2.29 1.85
C ASP A 70 -12.37 -1.31 0.70
N THR A 71 -12.02 -0.06 1.04
CA THR A 71 -11.52 0.95 0.09
C THR A 71 -10.23 0.54 -0.63
N VAL A 72 -9.35 -0.19 0.05
CA VAL A 72 -8.12 -0.73 -0.55
C VAL A 72 -8.46 -1.87 -1.50
N THR A 73 -9.34 -2.80 -1.09
CA THR A 73 -9.77 -3.92 -1.93
C THR A 73 -10.47 -3.42 -3.21
N GLU A 74 -11.36 -2.45 -3.10
CA GLU A 74 -12.06 -1.83 -4.23
C GLU A 74 -11.09 -1.19 -5.24
N TYR A 75 -10.02 -0.56 -4.75
CA TYR A 75 -8.99 0.03 -5.60
C TYR A 75 -8.10 -1.03 -6.27
N LEU A 76 -7.67 -2.06 -5.55
CA LEU A 76 -6.69 -3.04 -6.05
C LEU A 76 -7.32 -4.10 -6.97
N ASN A 77 -8.57 -4.50 -6.74
CA ASN A 77 -9.26 -5.52 -7.54
C ASN A 77 -9.26 -5.26 -9.06
N PRO A 78 -9.61 -4.06 -9.55
CA PRO A 78 -9.64 -3.80 -10.99
C PRO A 78 -8.25 -3.70 -11.62
N LEU A 79 -7.17 -3.59 -10.83
CA LEU A 79 -5.80 -3.46 -11.37
C LEU A 79 -5.21 -4.77 -11.88
N GLY A 80 -5.85 -5.92 -11.60
CA GLY A 80 -5.39 -7.21 -12.10
C GLY A 80 -4.00 -7.62 -11.60
N LEU A 81 -3.63 -7.23 -10.37
CA LEU A 81 -2.32 -7.49 -9.78
C LEU A 81 -1.93 -8.97 -9.87
N GLU A 82 -0.71 -9.24 -10.35
CA GLU A 82 -0.19 -10.61 -10.47
C GLU A 82 0.58 -11.05 -9.22
N LYS A 83 1.17 -10.09 -8.49
CA LYS A 83 2.09 -10.37 -7.39
C LYS A 83 1.89 -9.40 -6.22
N ALA A 84 2.07 -9.93 -5.02
CA ALA A 84 2.19 -9.14 -3.80
C ALA A 84 3.41 -9.63 -3.01
N THR A 85 4.21 -8.70 -2.49
CA THR A 85 5.31 -8.99 -1.56
C THR A 85 4.90 -8.58 -0.16
N ILE A 86 4.80 -9.54 0.76
CA ILE A 86 4.36 -9.30 2.13
C ILE A 86 5.58 -9.20 3.05
N PHE A 87 5.64 -8.12 3.83
CA PHE A 87 6.64 -7.90 4.87
C PHE A 87 6.01 -8.14 6.24
N GLY A 88 6.70 -8.93 7.06
CA GLY A 88 6.19 -9.43 8.33
C GLY A 88 5.67 -10.86 8.23
N GLY A 89 5.65 -11.57 9.36
CA GLY A 89 5.17 -12.95 9.43
C GLY A 89 3.65 -13.05 9.62
N THR A 90 3.14 -14.29 9.62
CA THR A 90 1.71 -14.62 9.81
C THR A 90 1.12 -14.11 11.14
N GLY A 91 1.98 -13.78 12.11
CA GLY A 91 1.59 -13.15 13.37
C GLY A 91 1.04 -11.74 13.22
N VAL A 92 1.36 -11.03 12.13
CA VAL A 92 0.98 -9.61 11.89
C VAL A 92 0.30 -9.37 10.55
N VAL A 93 0.39 -10.29 9.59
CA VAL A 93 -0.39 -10.32 8.34
C VAL A 93 -0.75 -11.77 8.05
N VAL A 94 -2.02 -12.15 8.15
CA VAL A 94 -2.45 -13.54 7.89
C VAL A 94 -2.51 -13.81 6.39
N ASP A 95 -2.13 -15.01 5.95
CA ASP A 95 -2.15 -15.36 4.53
C ASP A 95 -3.56 -15.31 3.92
N GLU A 96 -4.58 -15.62 4.74
CA GLU A 96 -5.97 -15.80 4.29
C GLU A 96 -6.55 -14.57 3.60
N ILE A 97 -6.14 -13.36 4.01
CA ILE A 97 -6.67 -12.13 3.40
C ILE A 97 -6.13 -11.84 1.99
N PHE A 98 -5.17 -12.65 1.51
CA PHE A 98 -4.62 -12.57 0.14
C PHE A 98 -4.91 -13.81 -0.70
N ARG A 99 -5.62 -14.80 -0.15
CA ARG A 99 -6.05 -15.99 -0.91
C ARG A 99 -7.33 -15.65 -1.67
N LYS A 100 -7.34 -15.94 -2.98
CA LYS A 100 -8.54 -15.93 -3.81
C LYS A 100 -9.31 -17.24 -3.66
#